data_AF-A0A1W2CEF8-F1
#
_entry.id   AF-A0A1W2CEF8-F1
#
_cell.length_a   1.000
_cell.length_b   1.000
_cell.length_c   1.000
_cell.angle_alpha   90.00
_cell.angle_beta   90.00
_cell.angle_gamma   90.00
#
_symmetry.space_group_name_H-M   'P 1'
#
loop_
_entity.id
_entity.type
_entity.pdbx_description
1 polymer ?
#
loop_
_entity_poly.entity_id
_entity_poly.type
_entity_poly.pdbx_seq_one_letter_code
_entity_poly.pdbx_strand_id
1 'polypeptide(L)'
;MHPRDVATLEDLHAYLRSVGRDWDYLGWLGDPEVRETDGTTRLQRLGDGSIEITGWSRGKQRTRYRFPDLRSFAQGMVNSDLAHNFRAHLSQRGLCRDVAVSRMPAPSEPDDAPPEGRWAVVVSEGAFHVGGMTMGRFRHYESYEDPQLAVDVLQRLVRGRGPVEVAPDGQELARRGQVTGQGIVARTQQRGHAGEPGVGPGDVLDRVGHESGSQLFALGTPFARRSQPPDMVGAEYHRYRVVDRLPDAREGTAVAWFGQPGGGAMIVGEHPVRWYLDHGHLVELIDG
;
A
#
# COMPACT_ATOMS: atom_id res chain seq x y z
N MET A 1 15.97 0.44 22.22
CA MET A 1 15.95 1.55 21.23
C MET A 1 14.85 1.24 20.23
N HIS A 2 13.95 2.18 19.96
CA HIS A 2 12.90 1.92 18.97
C HIS A 2 13.47 2.04 17.56
N PRO A 3 13.08 1.19 16.59
CA PRO A 3 13.58 1.25 15.21
C PRO A 3 13.48 2.66 14.58
N ARG A 4 12.38 3.37 14.84
CA ARG A 4 12.15 4.77 14.40
C ARG A 4 13.16 5.80 14.92
N ASP A 5 13.80 5.53 16.06
CA ASP A 5 14.69 6.47 16.75
C ASP A 5 16.13 6.36 16.25
N VAL A 6 16.44 5.36 15.42
CA VAL A 6 17.78 5.13 14.90
C VAL A 6 18.15 6.24 13.91
N ALA A 7 19.04 7.14 14.32
CA ALA A 7 19.40 8.33 13.52
C ALA A 7 20.91 8.51 13.34
N THR A 8 21.72 7.94 14.24
CA THR A 8 23.17 8.02 14.21
C THR A 8 23.80 6.66 13.87
N LEU A 9 25.12 6.65 13.64
CA LEU A 9 25.86 5.40 13.42
C LEU A 9 25.93 4.56 14.72
N GLU A 10 26.02 5.21 15.88
CA GLU A 10 25.99 4.54 17.19
C GLU A 10 24.63 3.88 17.43
N ASP A 11 23.53 4.59 17.14
CA ASP A 11 22.18 4.02 17.22
C ASP A 11 22.04 2.80 16.30
N LEU A 12 22.58 2.90 15.08
CA LEU A 12 22.50 1.83 14.10
C LEU A 12 23.29 0.60 14.56
N HIS A 13 24.50 0.78 15.10
CA HIS A 13 25.27 -0.32 15.68
C HIS A 13 24.54 -0.93 16.88
N ALA A 14 23.96 -0.12 17.77
CA ALA A 14 23.19 -0.58 18.91
C ALA A 14 21.95 -1.39 18.47
N TYR A 15 21.21 -0.89 17.47
CA TYR A 15 20.09 -1.59 16.86
C TYR A 15 20.52 -2.94 16.27
N LEU A 16 21.55 -2.95 15.40
CA LEU A 16 22.02 -4.16 14.74
C LEU A 16 22.45 -5.22 15.76
N ARG A 17 23.21 -4.84 16.79
CA ARG A 17 23.59 -5.73 17.90
C ARG A 17 22.36 -6.28 18.62
N SER A 18 21.35 -5.45 18.87
CA SER A 18 20.12 -5.87 19.55
C SER A 18 19.31 -6.91 18.77
N VAL A 19 19.42 -6.91 17.44
CA VAL A 19 18.81 -7.92 16.55
C VAL A 19 19.77 -9.05 16.18
N GLY A 20 20.90 -9.18 16.90
CA GLY A 20 21.87 -10.25 16.69
C GLY A 20 22.67 -10.14 15.39
N ARG A 21 22.73 -8.96 14.77
CA ARG A 21 23.61 -8.67 13.64
C ARG A 21 24.84 -7.92 14.11
N ASP A 22 26.00 -8.53 13.92
CA ASP A 22 27.27 -7.86 14.19
C ASP A 22 27.85 -7.27 12.91
N TRP A 23 27.95 -5.94 12.85
CA TRP A 23 28.35 -5.18 11.66
C TRP A 23 29.61 -4.37 11.96
N ASP A 24 30.65 -5.04 12.48
CA ASP A 24 32.00 -4.49 12.71
C ASP A 24 32.70 -3.94 11.46
N TYR A 25 32.09 -4.14 10.28
CA TYR A 25 32.58 -3.71 8.97
C TYR A 25 31.81 -2.49 8.42
N LEU A 26 30.96 -1.85 9.24
CA LEU A 26 30.26 -0.61 8.91
C LEU A 26 30.81 0.56 9.73
N GLY A 27 31.34 1.58 9.08
CA GLY A 27 31.67 2.84 9.77
C GLY A 27 32.31 3.90 8.88
N TRP A 28 32.79 4.98 9.48
CA TRP A 28 33.33 6.12 8.73
C TRP A 28 34.60 5.75 7.96
N LEU A 29 34.82 6.40 6.83
CA LEU A 29 36.07 6.28 6.08
C LEU A 29 37.24 6.76 6.95
N GLY A 30 38.25 5.90 7.12
CA GLY A 30 39.41 6.19 7.98
C GLY A 30 39.23 5.82 9.46
N ASP A 31 38.08 5.28 9.84
CA ASP A 31 37.84 4.78 11.20
C ASP A 31 38.68 3.50 11.44
N PRO A 32 39.62 3.51 12.41
CA PRO A 32 40.49 2.38 12.70
C PRO A 32 39.78 1.22 13.40
N GLU A 33 38.58 1.43 13.96
CA GLU A 33 37.84 0.37 14.67
C GLU A 33 37.08 -0.55 13.71
N VAL A 34 36.85 -0.10 12.48
CA VAL A 34 36.11 -0.88 11.47
C VAL A 34 37.04 -1.89 10.80
N ARG A 35 36.66 -3.16 10.87
CA ARG A 35 37.44 -4.27 10.30
C ARG A 35 37.37 -4.27 8.77
N GLU A 36 38.52 -4.18 8.13
CA GLU A 36 38.67 -4.30 6.68
C GLU A 36 38.50 -5.77 6.23
N THR A 37 37.31 -6.09 5.74
CA THR A 37 36.94 -7.43 5.25
C THR A 37 36.13 -7.35 3.94
N ASP A 38 35.90 -8.50 3.30
CA ASP A 38 34.99 -8.58 2.15
C ASP A 38 33.55 -8.27 2.62
N GLY A 39 32.94 -7.18 2.15
CA GLY A 39 31.64 -6.69 2.62
C GLY A 39 31.69 -5.38 3.43
N THR A 40 32.87 -4.81 3.65
CA THR A 40 33.03 -3.54 4.39
C THR A 40 32.26 -2.40 3.74
N THR A 41 31.49 -1.67 4.55
CA THR A 41 30.69 -0.53 4.12
C THR A 41 31.25 0.73 4.77
N ARG A 42 31.79 1.64 3.96
CA ARG A 42 32.38 2.90 4.43
C ARG A 42 31.46 4.07 4.16
N LEU A 43 31.30 4.93 5.16
CA LEU A 43 30.55 6.17 5.06
C LEU A 43 31.51 7.36 4.90
N GLN A 44 31.18 8.28 4.02
CA GLN A 44 31.89 9.55 3.88
C GLN A 44 30.87 10.70 3.87
N ARG A 45 31.10 11.73 4.70
CA ARG A 45 30.32 12.96 4.64
C ARG A 45 30.85 13.84 3.51
N LEU A 46 29.95 14.30 2.66
CA LEU A 46 30.25 15.17 1.52
C LEU A 46 30.10 16.66 1.92
N GLY A 47 30.67 17.55 1.11
CA GLY A 47 30.71 18.99 1.38
C GLY A 47 29.34 19.68 1.41
N ASP A 48 28.31 19.05 0.86
CA ASP A 48 26.92 19.53 0.87
C ASP A 48 26.08 18.97 2.03
N GLY A 49 26.71 18.22 2.95
CA GLY A 49 26.05 17.61 4.11
C GLY A 49 25.51 16.19 3.87
N SER A 50 25.43 15.74 2.62
CA SER A 50 25.01 14.39 2.25
C SER A 50 26.06 13.32 2.63
N ILE A 51 25.64 12.06 2.64
CA ILE A 51 26.49 10.91 2.96
C ILE A 51 26.65 10.04 1.72
N GLU A 52 27.90 9.76 1.33
CA GLU A 52 28.22 8.71 0.37
C GLU A 52 28.56 7.42 1.09
N ILE A 53 28.06 6.30 0.55
CA ILE A 53 28.29 4.97 1.08
C ILE A 53 28.93 4.12 0.02
N THR A 54 30.05 3.52 0.41
CA THR A 54 30.87 2.72 -0.47
C THR A 54 30.96 1.29 0.04
N GLY A 55 30.42 0.35 -0.73
CA GLY A 55 30.61 -1.08 -0.50
C GLY A 55 31.94 -1.56 -1.08
N TRP A 56 32.74 -2.21 -0.24
CA TRP A 56 34.02 -2.81 -0.60
C TRP A 56 33.88 -4.32 -0.67
N SER A 57 34.26 -4.90 -1.81
CA SER A 57 34.34 -6.35 -1.93
C SER A 57 35.60 -6.78 -2.66
N ARG A 58 36.34 -7.72 -2.06
CA ARG A 58 37.63 -8.25 -2.54
C ARG A 58 38.62 -7.15 -2.94
N GLY A 59 38.75 -6.12 -2.09
CA GLY A 59 39.64 -4.98 -2.32
C GLY A 59 39.25 -4.05 -3.47
N LYS A 60 38.05 -4.22 -4.06
CA LYS A 60 37.53 -3.34 -5.10
C LYS A 60 36.28 -2.62 -4.62
N GLN A 61 36.19 -1.34 -4.97
CA GLN A 61 34.99 -0.55 -4.81
C GLN A 61 33.91 -1.09 -5.74
N ARG A 62 32.72 -1.43 -5.21
CA ARG A 62 31.68 -2.06 -6.04
C ARG A 62 30.45 -1.20 -6.27
N THR A 63 30.03 -0.44 -5.28
CA THR A 63 28.80 0.36 -5.40
C THR A 63 28.86 1.60 -4.52
N ARG A 64 28.43 2.73 -5.07
CA ARG A 64 28.27 4.00 -4.36
C ARG A 64 26.79 4.34 -4.28
N TYR A 65 26.30 4.59 -3.09
CA TYR A 65 24.97 5.12 -2.83
C TYR A 65 25.09 6.45 -2.13
N ARG A 66 24.17 7.38 -2.42
CA ARG A 66 24.16 8.69 -1.79
C ARG A 66 22.86 8.88 -1.03
N PHE A 67 22.99 9.29 0.21
CA PHE A 67 21.88 9.60 1.10
C PHE A 67 21.91 11.09 1.47
N PRO A 68 20.74 11.73 1.61
CA PRO A 68 20.68 13.15 1.96
C PRO A 68 21.29 13.43 3.34
N ASP A 69 21.21 12.47 4.26
CA ASP A 69 21.77 12.54 5.60
C ASP A 69 21.99 11.13 6.21
N LEU A 70 22.62 11.09 7.38
CA LEU A 70 22.92 9.85 8.10
C LEU A 70 21.65 9.13 8.59
N ARG A 71 20.62 9.88 8.99
CA ARG A 71 19.35 9.32 9.48
C ARG A 71 18.66 8.52 8.39
N SER A 72 18.60 9.08 7.18
CA SER A 72 17.99 8.45 6.00
C SER A 72 18.70 7.15 5.64
N PHE A 73 20.04 7.13 5.72
CA PHE A 73 20.78 5.88 5.57
C PHE A 73 20.44 4.87 6.67
N ALA A 74 20.51 5.28 7.94
CA ALA A 74 20.29 4.40 9.07
C ALA A 74 18.86 3.80 9.06
N GLN A 75 17.85 4.60 8.74
CA GLN A 75 16.49 4.13 8.53
C GLN A 75 16.37 3.19 7.33
N GLY A 76 17.06 3.46 6.21
CA GLY A 76 17.11 2.53 5.07
C GLY A 76 17.64 1.15 5.44
N MET A 77 18.68 1.10 6.29
CA MET A 77 19.24 -0.12 6.85
C MET A 77 18.25 -0.86 7.76
N VAL A 78 17.64 -0.14 8.70
CA VAL A 78 16.62 -0.67 9.62
C VAL A 78 15.43 -1.22 8.85
N ASN A 79 14.88 -0.47 7.88
CA ASN A 79 13.75 -0.90 7.06
C ASN A 79 14.08 -2.15 6.23
N SER A 80 15.32 -2.27 5.74
CA SER A 80 15.77 -3.47 5.02
C SER A 80 15.79 -4.71 5.91
N ASP A 81 16.29 -4.58 7.14
CA ASP A 81 16.30 -5.65 8.12
C ASP A 81 14.87 -6.04 8.56
N LEU A 82 14.04 -5.05 8.90
CA LEU A 82 12.64 -5.27 9.26
C LEU A 82 11.87 -5.96 8.12
N ALA A 83 12.02 -5.50 6.87
CA ALA A 83 11.37 -6.12 5.72
C ALA A 83 11.87 -7.56 5.47
N HIS A 84 13.15 -7.86 5.73
CA HIS A 84 13.68 -9.21 5.64
C HIS A 84 13.03 -10.13 6.69
N ASN A 85 13.03 -9.71 7.96
CA ASN A 85 12.46 -10.48 9.07
C ASN A 85 10.94 -10.65 8.91
N PHE A 86 10.24 -9.62 8.44
CA PHE A 86 8.81 -9.67 8.18
C PHE A 86 8.43 -10.72 7.12
N ARG A 87 9.22 -10.84 6.05
CA ARG A 87 9.02 -11.90 5.05
C ARG A 87 9.16 -13.29 5.66
N ALA A 88 10.04 -13.48 6.64
CA ALA A 88 10.14 -14.75 7.35
C ALA A 88 8.87 -15.06 8.17
N HIS A 89 8.29 -14.06 8.84
CA HIS A 89 7.02 -14.23 9.55
C HIS A 89 5.85 -14.56 8.60
N LEU A 90 5.76 -13.89 7.44
CA LEU A 90 4.77 -14.24 6.42
C LEU A 90 4.94 -15.67 5.91
N SER A 91 6.19 -16.11 5.72
CA SER A 91 6.50 -17.48 5.29
C SER A 91 6.01 -18.52 6.29
N GLN A 92 6.23 -18.28 7.59
CA GLN A 92 5.74 -19.16 8.66
C GLN A 92 4.21 -19.28 8.69
N ARG A 93 3.48 -18.25 8.25
CA ARG A 93 2.01 -18.27 8.14
C ARG A 93 1.50 -18.66 6.75
N GLY A 94 2.37 -18.93 5.79
CA GLY A 94 2.01 -19.30 4.42
C GLY A 94 1.41 -18.16 3.59
N LEU A 95 1.79 -16.90 3.87
CA LEU A 95 1.20 -15.70 3.25
C LEU A 95 2.08 -15.07 2.14
N CYS A 96 3.26 -15.61 1.85
CA CYS A 96 4.22 -15.00 0.91
C CYS A 96 3.73 -14.86 -0.53
N ARG A 97 2.68 -15.59 -0.93
CA ARG A 97 2.10 -15.49 -2.28
C ARG A 97 1.05 -14.39 -2.38
N ASP A 98 0.37 -14.11 -1.26
CA ASP A 98 -0.79 -13.22 -1.19
C ASP A 98 -0.41 -11.80 -0.76
N VAL A 99 0.72 -11.65 -0.06
CA VAL A 99 1.19 -10.37 0.47
C VAL A 99 2.54 -9.99 -0.16
N ALA A 100 2.58 -8.83 -0.80
CA ALA A 100 3.83 -8.20 -1.21
C ALA A 100 4.46 -7.42 -0.05
N VAL A 101 5.79 -7.44 0.03
CA VAL A 101 6.54 -6.66 1.02
C VAL A 101 7.54 -5.78 0.28
N SER A 102 7.37 -4.47 0.43
CA SER A 102 8.26 -3.43 -0.08
C SER A 102 8.80 -2.62 1.09
N ARG A 103 9.85 -1.84 0.85
CA ARG A 103 10.35 -0.84 1.80
C ARG A 103 10.39 0.51 1.10
N MET A 104 10.33 1.59 1.86
CA MET A 104 10.62 2.90 1.28
C MET A 104 12.06 2.88 0.71
N PRO A 105 12.23 3.14 -0.60
CA PRO A 105 13.54 3.16 -1.23
C PRO A 105 14.33 4.39 -0.76
N ALA A 106 15.66 4.28 -0.80
CA ALA A 106 16.51 5.45 -0.64
C ALA A 106 16.30 6.43 -1.83
N PRO A 107 16.58 7.74 -1.69
CA PRO A 107 16.37 8.70 -2.78
C PRO A 107 17.10 8.39 -4.10
N SER A 108 18.19 7.61 -4.06
CA SER A 108 18.95 7.18 -5.23
C SER A 108 18.54 5.80 -5.77
N GLU A 109 17.65 5.08 -5.08
CA GLU A 109 17.14 3.79 -5.51
C GLU A 109 15.91 3.97 -6.41
N PRO A 110 15.69 3.07 -7.38
CA PRO A 110 14.44 3.04 -8.12
C PRO A 110 13.26 2.79 -7.18
N ASP A 111 12.08 3.26 -7.57
CA ASP A 111 10.85 2.98 -6.84
C ASP A 111 10.62 1.47 -6.74
N ASP A 112 10.40 0.99 -5.52
CA ASP A 112 10.11 -0.43 -5.19
C ASP A 112 8.64 -0.58 -4.79
N ALA A 113 7.78 0.15 -5.50
CA ALA A 113 6.35 0.14 -5.26
C ALA A 113 5.80 -1.30 -5.32
N PRO A 114 4.95 -1.70 -4.36
CA PRO A 114 4.38 -3.04 -4.39
C PRO A 114 3.51 -3.25 -5.64
N PRO A 115 3.35 -4.51 -6.10
CA PRO A 115 2.45 -4.83 -7.20
C PRO A 115 0.99 -4.52 -6.84
N GLU A 116 0.21 -4.10 -7.84
CA GLU A 116 -1.24 -3.92 -7.71
C GLU A 116 -1.98 -5.27 -7.57
N GLY A 117 -3.24 -5.19 -7.13
CA GLY A 117 -4.19 -6.32 -7.16
C GLY A 117 -4.08 -7.31 -6.01
N ARG A 118 -3.26 -7.03 -4.99
CA ARG A 118 -3.14 -7.85 -3.77
C ARG A 118 -2.86 -7.01 -2.53
N TRP A 119 -2.77 -7.64 -1.37
CA TRP A 119 -2.32 -6.98 -0.15
C TRP A 119 -0.83 -6.69 -0.20
N ALA A 120 -0.43 -5.56 0.37
CA ALA A 120 0.95 -5.11 0.42
C ALA A 120 1.29 -4.56 1.80
N VAL A 121 2.55 -4.69 2.16
CA VAL A 121 3.17 -3.99 3.29
C VAL A 121 4.31 -3.13 2.78
N VAL A 122 4.26 -1.86 3.14
CA VAL A 122 5.39 -0.94 2.97
C VAL A 122 6.05 -0.74 4.34
N VAL A 123 7.34 -1.08 4.43
CA VAL A 123 8.13 -0.87 5.65
C VAL A 123 8.81 0.50 5.60
N SER A 124 8.53 1.35 6.58
CA SER A 124 9.20 2.65 6.73
C SER A 124 9.17 3.17 8.15
N GLU A 125 10.22 3.91 8.52
CA GLU A 125 10.35 4.59 9.83
C GLU A 125 10.06 3.64 11.02
N GLY A 126 10.47 2.38 10.90
CA GLY A 126 10.25 1.38 11.95
C GLY A 126 8.82 0.82 12.06
N ALA A 127 7.95 1.06 11.07
CA ALA A 127 6.57 0.58 11.04
C ALA A 127 6.26 -0.25 9.77
N PHE A 128 5.19 -1.03 9.87
CA PHE A 128 4.61 -1.87 8.84
C PHE A 128 3.28 -1.28 8.39
N HIS A 129 3.27 -0.59 7.25
CA HIS A 129 2.07 0.00 6.68
C HIS A 129 1.35 -1.05 5.82
N VAL A 130 0.22 -1.55 6.29
CA VAL A 130 -0.63 -2.50 5.59
C VAL A 130 -1.56 -1.74 4.65
N GLY A 131 -1.75 -2.23 3.43
CA GLY A 131 -2.61 -1.60 2.45
C GLY A 131 -2.65 -2.34 1.11
N GLY A 132 -3.16 -1.69 0.08
CA GLY A 132 -3.17 -2.22 -1.28
C GLY A 132 -2.72 -1.19 -2.30
N MET A 133 -2.14 -1.65 -3.41
CA MET A 133 -1.73 -0.79 -4.50
C MET A 133 -2.83 -0.72 -5.56
N THR A 134 -3.17 0.50 -5.97
CA THR A 134 -4.16 0.72 -7.02
C THR A 134 -3.90 2.01 -7.79
N MET A 135 -3.83 1.92 -9.12
CA MET A 135 -3.52 3.05 -10.00
C MET A 135 -2.23 3.78 -9.59
N GLY A 136 -1.17 3.00 -9.28
CA GLY A 136 0.13 3.50 -8.85
C GLY A 136 0.15 4.18 -7.49
N ARG A 137 -0.90 4.05 -6.68
CA ARG A 137 -0.98 4.64 -5.33
C ARG A 137 -1.19 3.58 -4.27
N PHE A 138 -0.46 3.73 -3.17
CA PHE A 138 -0.67 2.94 -1.97
C PHE A 138 -1.90 3.45 -1.21
N ARG A 139 -2.87 2.57 -0.99
CA ARG A 139 -4.09 2.83 -0.23
C ARG A 139 -3.91 2.22 1.14
N HIS A 140 -3.75 3.08 2.13
CA HIS A 140 -3.42 2.70 3.49
C HIS A 140 -4.63 2.06 4.17
N TYR A 141 -4.43 0.89 4.78
CA TYR A 141 -5.42 0.23 5.63
C TYR A 141 -5.14 0.58 7.10
N GLU A 142 -3.95 0.23 7.60
CA GLU A 142 -3.52 0.52 8.97
C GLU A 142 -1.99 0.36 9.10
N SER A 143 -1.39 0.90 10.16
CA SER A 143 0.05 0.81 10.44
C SER A 143 0.30 0.10 11.77
N TYR A 144 1.35 -0.70 11.84
CA TYR A 144 1.74 -1.39 13.07
C TYR A 144 3.24 -1.26 13.31
N GLU A 145 3.65 -1.17 14.56
CA GLU A 145 5.07 -1.22 14.97
C GLU A 145 5.49 -2.65 15.33
N ASP A 146 4.54 -3.46 15.81
CA ASP A 146 4.75 -4.88 16.06
C ASP A 146 4.53 -5.70 14.78
N PRO A 147 5.56 -6.43 14.28
CA PRO A 147 5.41 -7.26 13.10
C PRO A 147 4.39 -8.38 13.26
N GLN A 148 4.19 -8.92 14.47
CA GLN A 148 3.23 -10.02 14.69
C GLN A 148 1.80 -9.54 14.51
N LEU A 149 1.47 -8.34 15.02
CA LEU A 149 0.15 -7.73 14.83
C LEU A 149 -0.15 -7.48 13.35
N ALA A 150 0.83 -6.92 12.60
CA ALA A 150 0.68 -6.74 11.16
C ALA A 150 0.44 -8.08 10.42
N VAL A 151 1.16 -9.14 10.79
CA VAL A 151 0.97 -10.49 10.20
C VAL A 151 -0.40 -11.07 10.51
N ASP A 152 -0.88 -10.93 11.75
CA ASP A 152 -2.20 -11.44 12.14
C ASP A 152 -3.33 -10.69 11.41
N VAL A 153 -3.19 -9.38 11.24
CA VAL A 153 -4.11 -8.57 10.42
C VAL A 153 -4.09 -9.02 8.97
N LEU A 154 -2.92 -9.19 8.36
CA LEU A 154 -2.82 -9.68 6.99
C LEU A 154 -3.42 -11.08 6.84
N GLN A 155 -3.23 -11.97 7.81
CA GLN A 155 -3.84 -13.29 7.79
C GLN A 155 -5.37 -13.19 7.76
N ARG A 156 -5.95 -12.29 8.55
CA ARG A 156 -7.40 -12.00 8.55
C ARG A 156 -7.85 -11.42 7.21
N LEU A 157 -7.09 -10.48 6.62
CA LEU A 157 -7.42 -9.84 5.36
C LEU A 157 -7.28 -10.77 4.14
N VAL A 158 -6.31 -11.68 4.15
CA VAL A 158 -6.07 -12.63 3.05
C VAL A 158 -7.09 -13.78 3.09
N ARG A 159 -7.44 -14.27 4.29
CA ARG A 159 -8.28 -15.47 4.44
C ARG A 159 -9.74 -15.17 4.73
N GLY A 160 -10.03 -13.97 5.22
CA GLY A 160 -11.36 -13.56 5.66
C GLY A 160 -12.06 -12.70 4.62
N ARG A 161 -13.38 -12.58 4.78
CA ARG A 161 -14.25 -11.68 4.01
C ARG A 161 -14.79 -10.59 4.92
N GLY A 162 -15.16 -9.44 4.36
CA GLY A 162 -15.81 -8.36 5.10
C GLY A 162 -17.21 -8.76 5.55
N PRO A 163 -17.93 -7.86 6.23
CA PRO A 163 -19.35 -8.04 6.50
C PRO A 163 -20.13 -8.27 5.21
N VAL A 164 -21.03 -9.26 5.23
CA VAL A 164 -21.90 -9.62 4.11
C VAL A 164 -23.37 -9.52 4.49
N GLU A 165 -24.22 -9.29 3.49
CA GLU A 165 -25.66 -9.48 3.58
C GLU A 165 -26.20 -10.06 2.27
N VAL A 166 -27.37 -10.70 2.36
CA VAL A 166 -28.06 -11.23 1.18
C VAL A 166 -28.59 -10.07 0.33
N ALA A 167 -28.29 -10.09 -0.96
CA ALA A 167 -28.75 -9.10 -1.90
C ALA A 167 -30.29 -9.10 -2.01
N PRO A 168 -30.92 -7.93 -2.20
CA PRO A 168 -32.33 -7.88 -2.57
C PRO A 168 -32.54 -8.47 -3.98
N ASP A 169 -33.80 -8.61 -4.38
CA ASP A 169 -34.15 -9.04 -5.74
C ASP A 169 -33.39 -8.24 -6.82
N GLY A 170 -33.01 -8.93 -7.90
CA GLY A 170 -32.17 -8.37 -8.96
C GLY A 170 -32.76 -7.14 -9.66
N GLN A 171 -34.09 -7.04 -9.79
CA GLN A 171 -34.72 -5.85 -10.38
C GLN A 171 -34.61 -4.63 -9.47
N GLU A 172 -34.83 -4.83 -8.17
CA GLU A 172 -34.66 -3.76 -7.18
C GLU A 172 -33.20 -3.33 -7.09
N LEU A 173 -32.26 -4.28 -7.11
CA LEU A 173 -30.83 -3.97 -7.08
C LEU A 173 -30.39 -3.17 -8.32
N ALA A 174 -30.88 -3.56 -9.51
CA ALA A 174 -30.61 -2.84 -10.75
C ALA A 174 -31.18 -1.41 -10.72
N ARG A 175 -32.41 -1.24 -10.20
CA ARG A 175 -33.03 0.09 -10.03
C ARG A 175 -32.21 0.97 -9.09
N ARG A 176 -31.74 0.44 -7.96
CA ARG A 176 -30.85 1.19 -7.05
C ARG A 176 -29.56 1.60 -7.73
N GLY A 177 -28.91 0.70 -8.47
CA GLY A 177 -27.68 1.01 -9.21
C GLY A 177 -27.86 2.15 -10.21
N GLN A 178 -28.97 2.16 -10.94
CA GLN A 178 -29.31 3.26 -11.85
C GLN A 178 -29.49 4.60 -11.12
N VAL A 179 -30.21 4.61 -10.00
CA VAL A 179 -30.44 5.82 -9.19
C VAL A 179 -29.12 6.34 -8.62
N THR A 180 -28.30 5.47 -8.01
CA THR A 180 -26.97 5.83 -7.49
C THR A 180 -26.09 6.42 -8.59
N GLY A 181 -26.05 5.78 -9.77
CA GLY A 181 -25.27 6.25 -10.91
C GLY A 181 -25.72 7.62 -11.44
N GLN A 182 -27.02 7.83 -11.60
CA GLN A 182 -27.58 9.12 -12.03
C GLN A 182 -27.26 10.23 -11.03
N GLY A 183 -27.37 9.95 -9.72
CA GLY A 183 -27.04 10.90 -8.67
C GLY A 183 -25.58 11.36 -8.71
N ILE A 184 -24.63 10.43 -8.83
CA ILE A 184 -23.20 10.75 -8.94
C ILE A 184 -22.92 11.58 -10.20
N VAL A 185 -23.47 11.19 -11.35
CA VAL A 185 -23.27 11.93 -12.61
C VAL A 185 -23.81 13.36 -12.50
N ALA A 186 -25.04 13.53 -12.00
CA ALA A 186 -25.67 14.84 -11.86
C ALA A 186 -24.86 15.77 -10.94
N ARG A 187 -24.44 15.27 -9.77
CA ARG A 187 -23.62 16.05 -8.82
C ARG A 187 -22.23 16.37 -9.38
N THR A 188 -21.64 15.45 -10.15
CA THR A 188 -20.34 15.69 -10.80
C THR A 188 -20.46 16.78 -11.87
N GLN A 189 -21.50 16.73 -12.70
CA GLN A 189 -21.76 17.73 -13.72
C GLN A 189 -22.07 19.10 -13.12
N GLN A 190 -22.90 19.15 -12.08
CA GLN A 190 -23.22 20.39 -11.36
C GLN A 190 -21.97 21.04 -10.76
N ARG A 191 -21.04 20.24 -10.23
CA ARG A 191 -19.76 20.72 -9.67
C ARG A 191 -18.72 21.05 -10.73
N GLY A 192 -18.77 20.40 -11.89
CA GLY A 192 -17.75 20.49 -12.94
C GLY A 192 -16.46 19.72 -12.63
N HIS A 193 -16.35 19.08 -11.48
CA HIS A 193 -15.20 18.29 -11.06
C HIS A 193 -15.59 17.20 -10.04
N ALA A 194 -14.70 16.23 -9.80
CA ALA A 194 -14.87 15.25 -8.73
C ALA A 194 -14.90 15.92 -7.35
N GLY A 195 -15.71 15.42 -6.42
CA GLY A 195 -15.87 16.02 -5.10
C GLY A 195 -16.27 15.01 -4.03
N GLU A 196 -16.68 15.49 -2.86
CA GLU A 196 -17.16 14.61 -1.78
C GLU A 196 -18.32 13.72 -2.25
N PRO A 197 -18.35 12.43 -1.85
CA PRO A 197 -19.43 11.52 -2.19
C PRO A 197 -20.75 12.00 -1.61
N GLY A 198 -21.76 12.10 -2.47
CA GLY A 198 -23.15 12.34 -2.07
C GLY A 198 -23.98 11.06 -2.00
N VAL A 199 -23.33 9.90 -2.07
CA VAL A 199 -23.98 8.61 -1.80
C VAL A 199 -24.21 8.43 -0.30
N GLY A 200 -25.29 7.75 0.07
CA GLY A 200 -25.67 7.51 1.45
C GLY A 200 -26.25 6.12 1.67
N PRO A 201 -26.73 5.83 2.89
CA PRO A 201 -27.24 4.52 3.25
C PRO A 201 -28.29 4.00 2.24
N GLY A 202 -28.06 2.80 1.71
CA GLY A 202 -28.94 2.15 0.74
C GLY A 202 -28.52 2.31 -0.73
N ASP A 203 -27.66 3.28 -1.05
CA ASP A 203 -27.01 3.33 -2.37
C ASP A 203 -26.16 2.08 -2.61
N VAL A 204 -26.02 1.70 -3.88
CA VAL A 204 -25.34 0.45 -4.25
C VAL A 204 -24.21 0.69 -5.24
N LEU A 205 -23.09 0.06 -4.95
CA LEU A 205 -21.84 0.16 -5.69
C LEU A 205 -21.40 -1.24 -6.09
N ASP A 206 -20.49 -1.32 -7.04
CA ASP A 206 -19.80 -2.55 -7.41
C ASP A 206 -18.31 -2.30 -7.67
N ARG A 207 -17.56 -3.39 -7.78
CA ARG A 207 -16.16 -3.37 -8.16
C ARG A 207 -15.82 -4.58 -9.01
N VAL A 208 -14.99 -4.35 -10.02
CA VAL A 208 -14.22 -5.39 -10.70
C VAL A 208 -12.80 -5.31 -10.15
N GLY A 209 -12.35 -6.36 -9.49
CA GLY A 209 -11.05 -6.51 -8.85
C GLY A 209 -11.08 -6.59 -7.31
N HIS A 210 -9.95 -6.99 -6.75
CA HIS A 210 -9.74 -7.28 -5.33
C HIS A 210 -10.09 -6.13 -4.38
N GLU A 211 -10.57 -6.46 -3.18
CA GLU A 211 -10.98 -5.52 -2.12
C GLU A 211 -9.81 -4.71 -1.51
N SER A 212 -8.57 -5.04 -1.86
CA SER A 212 -7.39 -4.22 -1.53
C SER A 212 -7.25 -2.96 -2.41
N GLY A 213 -7.99 -2.86 -3.52
CA GLY A 213 -8.07 -1.61 -4.29
C GLY A 213 -9.10 -0.64 -3.74
N SER A 214 -9.25 0.54 -4.35
CA SER A 214 -10.10 1.62 -3.82
C SER A 214 -11.09 2.24 -4.81
N GLN A 215 -11.16 1.74 -6.05
CA GLN A 215 -12.19 2.18 -7.00
C GLN A 215 -13.47 1.36 -6.85
N LEU A 216 -14.59 2.07 -6.76
CA LEU A 216 -15.95 1.55 -6.80
C LEU A 216 -16.70 2.26 -7.93
N PHE A 217 -17.70 1.60 -8.49
CA PHE A 217 -18.61 2.20 -9.49
C PHE A 217 -20.04 2.06 -9.01
N ALA A 218 -20.95 2.89 -9.54
CA ALA A 218 -22.38 2.62 -9.34
C ALA A 218 -22.71 1.23 -9.90
N LEU A 219 -23.49 0.45 -9.15
CA LEU A 219 -23.79 -0.93 -9.52
C LEU A 219 -24.38 -1.02 -10.93
N GLY A 220 -23.84 -1.94 -11.73
CA GLY A 220 -24.28 -2.16 -13.11
C GLY A 220 -23.63 -1.22 -14.13
N THR A 221 -22.62 -0.45 -13.73
CA THR A 221 -21.82 0.35 -14.67
C THR A 221 -21.15 -0.56 -15.71
N PRO A 222 -21.40 -0.39 -17.04
CA PRO A 222 -20.78 -1.22 -18.06
C PRO A 222 -19.26 -1.12 -18.04
N PHE A 223 -18.54 -2.21 -18.34
CA PHE A 223 -17.07 -2.25 -18.27
C PHE A 223 -16.40 -1.11 -19.05
N ALA A 224 -16.84 -0.84 -20.29
CA ALA A 224 -16.32 0.25 -21.12
C ALA A 224 -16.54 1.66 -20.55
N ARG A 225 -17.46 1.83 -19.59
CA ARG A 225 -17.67 3.10 -18.88
C ARG A 225 -16.77 3.24 -17.66
N ARG A 226 -16.05 2.18 -17.26
CA ARG A 226 -15.14 2.15 -16.10
C ARG A 226 -13.73 2.64 -16.42
N SER A 227 -13.33 2.58 -17.69
CA SER A 227 -11.95 2.89 -18.11
C SER A 227 -10.91 2.10 -17.32
N GLN A 228 -11.23 0.83 -17.03
CA GLN A 228 -10.30 -0.09 -16.38
C GLN A 228 -9.40 -0.77 -17.43
N PRO A 229 -8.19 -1.17 -17.05
CA PRO A 229 -7.30 -1.92 -17.93
C PRO A 229 -7.96 -3.19 -18.51
N PRO A 230 -7.64 -3.61 -19.76
CA PRO A 230 -8.24 -4.80 -20.38
C PRO A 230 -8.01 -6.12 -19.63
N ASP A 231 -6.92 -6.26 -18.87
CA ASP A 231 -6.61 -7.44 -18.06
C ASP A 231 -7.53 -7.59 -16.82
N MET A 232 -8.32 -6.56 -16.49
CA MET A 232 -9.37 -6.64 -15.48
C MET A 232 -10.62 -7.38 -15.98
N VAL A 233 -10.72 -7.70 -17.28
CA VAL A 233 -11.84 -8.50 -17.80
C VAL A 233 -11.78 -9.90 -17.20
N GLY A 234 -12.85 -10.31 -16.52
CA GLY A 234 -12.91 -11.60 -15.83
C GLY A 234 -12.24 -11.63 -14.47
N ALA A 235 -11.72 -10.50 -13.97
CA ALA A 235 -11.35 -10.37 -12.58
C ALA A 235 -12.57 -10.56 -11.66
N GLU A 236 -12.32 -10.79 -10.38
CA GLU A 236 -13.37 -10.94 -9.38
C GLU A 236 -14.34 -9.74 -9.38
N TYR A 237 -15.61 -10.01 -9.07
CA TYR A 237 -16.68 -9.02 -9.08
C TYR A 237 -17.40 -9.01 -7.75
N HIS A 238 -17.55 -7.83 -7.19
CA HIS A 238 -18.16 -7.61 -5.88
C HIS A 238 -19.22 -6.53 -5.96
N ARG A 239 -20.27 -6.68 -5.16
CA ARG A 239 -21.37 -5.72 -5.04
C ARG A 239 -21.42 -5.25 -3.60
N TYR A 240 -21.76 -3.99 -3.39
CA TYR A 240 -21.77 -3.38 -2.06
C TYR A 240 -23.01 -2.52 -1.87
N ARG A 241 -23.50 -2.48 -0.64
CA ARG A 241 -24.44 -1.45 -0.20
C ARG A 241 -23.72 -0.48 0.72
N VAL A 242 -23.97 0.80 0.51
CA VAL A 242 -23.53 1.86 1.41
C VAL A 242 -24.34 1.76 2.71
N VAL A 243 -23.63 1.67 3.82
CA VAL A 243 -24.19 1.58 5.18
C VAL A 243 -24.14 2.94 5.87
N ASP A 244 -23.08 3.69 5.64
CA ASP A 244 -22.86 5.06 6.13
C ASP A 244 -22.04 5.86 5.10
N ARG A 245 -21.84 7.17 5.34
CA ARG A 245 -20.98 8.04 4.53
C ARG A 245 -19.61 7.38 4.26
N LEU A 246 -19.02 7.66 3.09
CA LEU A 246 -17.69 7.17 2.73
C LEU A 246 -16.63 8.25 3.02
N PRO A 247 -15.97 8.25 4.20
CA PRO A 247 -14.95 9.24 4.53
C PRO A 247 -13.73 9.09 3.61
N ASP A 248 -13.02 10.20 3.40
CA ASP A 248 -11.78 10.23 2.62
C ASP A 248 -11.92 9.56 1.25
N ALA A 249 -13.09 9.72 0.63
CA ALA A 249 -13.38 9.27 -0.72
C ALA A 249 -13.79 10.45 -1.57
N ARG A 250 -13.76 10.25 -2.89
CA ARG A 250 -14.25 11.22 -3.88
C ARG A 250 -15.13 10.53 -4.89
N GLU A 251 -16.26 11.14 -5.22
CA GLU A 251 -17.08 10.72 -6.36
C GLU A 251 -16.80 11.58 -7.59
N GLY A 252 -17.01 10.98 -8.76
CA GLY A 252 -16.84 11.63 -10.05
C GLY A 252 -17.33 10.74 -11.20
N THR A 253 -16.88 11.06 -12.41
CA THR A 253 -17.05 10.19 -13.58
C THR A 253 -15.69 9.73 -14.07
N ALA A 254 -15.59 8.46 -14.49
CA ALA A 254 -14.36 7.93 -15.07
C ALA A 254 -13.99 8.72 -16.34
N VAL A 255 -12.73 9.11 -16.46
CA VAL A 255 -12.22 9.73 -17.69
C VAL A 255 -12.01 8.67 -18.78
N ALA A 256 -12.03 9.05 -20.06
CA ALA A 256 -11.72 8.12 -21.15
C ALA A 256 -10.26 7.65 -21.03
N TRP A 257 -10.04 6.33 -21.02
CA TRP A 257 -8.70 5.74 -20.90
C TRP A 257 -8.69 4.29 -21.41
N PHE A 258 -7.51 3.72 -21.67
CA PHE A 258 -7.34 2.36 -22.23
C PHE A 258 -8.18 2.08 -23.50
N GLY A 259 -8.39 3.10 -24.34
CA GLY A 259 -9.23 3.01 -25.54
C GLY A 259 -10.75 2.90 -25.25
N GLN A 260 -11.16 3.13 -24.00
CA GLN A 260 -12.55 3.09 -23.57
C GLN A 260 -13.11 4.52 -23.40
N PRO A 261 -14.42 4.72 -23.65
CA PRO A 261 -15.05 6.04 -23.57
C PRO A 261 -15.18 6.60 -22.14
N GLY A 262 -15.14 5.75 -21.11
CA GLY A 262 -15.34 6.18 -19.72
C GLY A 262 -16.73 6.76 -19.47
N GLY A 263 -16.84 7.65 -18.49
CA GLY A 263 -18.06 8.36 -18.10
C GLY A 263 -18.96 7.62 -17.13
N GLY A 264 -18.54 6.46 -16.62
CA GLY A 264 -19.24 5.74 -15.54
C GLY A 264 -19.16 6.51 -14.23
N ALA A 265 -20.23 6.43 -13.43
CA ALA A 265 -20.28 6.98 -12.08
C ALA A 265 -19.33 6.20 -11.16
N MET A 266 -18.39 6.91 -10.55
CA MET A 266 -17.25 6.30 -9.86
C MET A 266 -17.05 6.92 -8.48
N ILE A 267 -16.57 6.11 -7.54
CA ILE A 267 -16.04 6.54 -6.25
C ILE A 267 -14.61 6.02 -6.11
N VAL A 268 -13.70 6.86 -5.64
CA VAL A 268 -12.31 6.49 -5.32
C VAL A 268 -12.05 6.81 -3.86
N GLY A 269 -11.76 5.78 -3.07
CA GLY A 269 -11.34 5.94 -1.68
C GLY A 269 -9.84 6.20 -1.55
N GLU A 270 -9.45 6.90 -0.47
CA GLU A 270 -8.08 6.97 0.01
C GLU A 270 -7.67 5.69 0.76
N HIS A 271 -8.65 4.90 1.21
CA HIS A 271 -8.47 3.58 1.80
C HIS A 271 -8.89 2.45 0.83
N PRO A 272 -8.42 1.20 1.03
CA PRO A 272 -8.95 0.03 0.35
C PRO A 272 -10.45 -0.19 0.61
N VAL A 273 -11.17 -0.85 -0.30
CA VAL A 273 -12.59 -1.21 -0.09
C VAL A 273 -12.78 -2.00 1.20
N ARG A 274 -11.85 -2.90 1.51
CA ARG A 274 -11.91 -3.67 2.74
C ARG A 274 -11.86 -2.84 4.02
N TRP A 275 -11.22 -1.68 4.00
CA TRP A 275 -11.24 -0.75 5.13
C TRP A 275 -12.66 -0.22 5.37
N TYR A 276 -13.36 0.19 4.31
CA TYR A 276 -14.74 0.67 4.41
C TYR A 276 -15.72 -0.42 4.88
N LEU A 277 -15.47 -1.68 4.51
CA LEU A 277 -16.20 -2.84 5.03
C LEU A 277 -15.97 -3.02 6.54
N ASP A 278 -14.71 -3.09 6.97
CA ASP A 278 -14.37 -3.36 8.38
C ASP A 278 -14.74 -2.18 9.31
N HIS A 279 -14.90 -0.97 8.79
CA HIS A 279 -15.31 0.24 9.54
C HIS A 279 -16.81 0.56 9.42
N GLY A 280 -17.61 -0.34 8.82
CA GLY A 280 -19.07 -0.21 8.81
C GLY A 280 -19.64 0.83 7.83
N HIS A 281 -18.85 1.26 6.85
CA HIS A 281 -19.30 2.16 5.80
C HIS A 281 -19.92 1.42 4.61
N LEU A 282 -19.47 0.18 4.37
CA LEU A 282 -19.98 -0.71 3.33
C LEU A 282 -20.35 -2.08 3.93
N VAL A 283 -21.23 -2.78 3.23
CA VAL A 283 -21.45 -4.23 3.39
C VAL A 283 -21.44 -4.87 2.01
N GLU A 284 -20.84 -6.05 1.88
CA GLU A 284 -20.83 -6.79 0.61
C GLU A 284 -22.16 -7.54 0.40
N LEU A 285 -22.71 -7.45 -0.81
CA LEU A 285 -23.95 -8.10 -1.23
C LEU A 285 -23.65 -9.44 -1.89
N ILE A 286 -24.10 -10.53 -1.28
CA ILE A 286 -23.98 -11.89 -1.80
C ILE A 286 -25.32 -12.41 -2.30
N ASP A 287 -25.30 -13.33 -3.27
CA ASP A 287 -26.53 -14.04 -3.65
C ASP A 287 -26.92 -15.00 -2.52
N GLY A 288 -28.24 -15.15 -2.29
CA GLY A 288 -28.81 -16.00 -1.25
C GLY A 288 -28.96 -17.47 -1.63
#